data_AF-A0A2G6N7L5-F1
#
_entry.id   AF-A0A2G6N7L5-F1
#
_cell.length_a   1.000
_cell.length_b   1.000
_cell.length_c   1.000
_cell.angle_alpha   90.00
_cell.angle_beta   90.00
_cell.angle_gamma   90.00
#
_symmetry.space_group_name_H-M   'P 1'
#
loop_
_entity.id
_entity.type
_entity.pdbx_description
1 polymer ?
#
loop_
_entity_poly.entity_id
_entity_poly.type
_entity_poly.pdbx_seq_one_letter_code
_entity_poly.pdbx_strand_id
1 'polypeptide(L)'
;MSEITRMVVVLSLIAGVCSAALTSANYLLTPLMDKQTDFYVRGPALERLFGKPAEEVLGNKIVFPGEEVDIPIFFTRDGDKVAGLAVEAIGKGGFGGDLKIMVGIDLLQGKMSGMEAV
;
A
#
# COMPACT_ATOMS: atom_id res chain seq x y z
N MET A 1 -30.27 30.90 -27.06
CA MET A 1 -30.43 29.75 -26.12
C MET A 1 -29.70 28.50 -26.60
N SER A 2 -29.70 28.18 -27.90
CA SER A 2 -28.99 27.02 -28.48
C SER A 2 -27.49 26.94 -28.12
N GLU A 3 -26.82 28.07 -28.00
CA GLU A 3 -25.38 28.15 -27.77
C GLU A 3 -24.96 27.73 -26.35
N ILE A 4 -25.73 28.16 -25.35
CA ILE A 4 -25.54 27.73 -23.94
C ILE A 4 -25.81 26.23 -23.82
N THR A 5 -26.90 25.74 -24.42
CA THR A 5 -27.23 24.30 -24.40
C THR A 5 -26.14 23.47 -25.08
N ARG A 6 -25.61 23.92 -26.23
CA ARG A 6 -24.50 23.26 -26.92
C ARG A 6 -23.23 23.23 -26.06
N MET A 7 -22.91 24.33 -25.39
CA MET A 7 -21.76 24.40 -24.50
C MET A 7 -21.86 23.38 -23.36
N VAL A 8 -23.03 23.28 -22.71
CA VAL A 8 -23.28 22.31 -21.64
C VAL A 8 -23.12 20.88 -22.16
N VAL A 9 -23.72 20.55 -23.31
CA VAL A 9 -23.63 19.20 -23.89
C VAL A 9 -22.18 18.82 -24.22
N VAL A 10 -21.42 19.75 -24.81
CA VAL A 10 -20.00 19.50 -25.14
C VAL A 10 -19.19 19.30 -23.86
N LEU A 11 -19.41 20.10 -22.82
CA LEU A 11 -18.69 19.97 -21.56
C LEU A 11 -19.01 18.65 -20.85
N SER A 12 -20.30 18.25 -20.84
CA SER A 12 -20.73 16.96 -20.31
C SER A 12 -20.13 15.78 -21.07
N LEU A 13 -20.04 15.87 -22.40
CA LEU A 13 -19.42 14.84 -23.22
C LEU A 13 -17.93 14.69 -22.89
N ILE A 14 -17.19 15.80 -22.85
CA ILE A 14 -15.76 15.80 -22.53
C ILE A 14 -15.54 15.26 -21.11
N ALA A 15 -16.31 15.74 -20.13
CA ALA A 15 -16.22 15.26 -18.76
C ALA A 15 -16.49 13.75 -18.65
N GLY A 16 -17.51 13.25 -19.37
CA GLY A 16 -17.85 11.84 -19.42
C GLY A 16 -16.71 10.99 -20.01
N VAL A 17 -16.14 11.41 -21.13
CA VAL A 17 -15.02 10.71 -21.78
C VAL A 17 -13.77 10.72 -20.90
N CYS A 18 -13.42 11.87 -20.30
CA CYS A 18 -12.29 11.99 -19.40
C CYS A 18 -12.46 11.12 -18.14
N SER A 19 -13.66 11.12 -17.55
CA SER A 19 -13.95 10.27 -16.39
C SER A 19 -13.84 8.80 -16.73
N ALA A 20 -14.45 8.36 -17.85
CA ALA A 20 -14.37 6.97 -18.27
C ALA A 20 -12.93 6.51 -18.53
N ALA A 21 -12.13 7.35 -19.21
CA ALA A 21 -10.73 7.07 -19.47
C ALA A 21 -9.92 6.97 -18.16
N LEU A 22 -10.07 7.93 -17.25
CA LEU A 22 -9.33 7.96 -15.99
C LEU A 22 -9.70 6.79 -15.08
N THR A 23 -10.99 6.50 -14.93
CA THR A 23 -11.46 5.37 -14.11
C THR A 23 -10.97 4.05 -14.68
N SER A 24 -11.02 3.87 -16.00
CA SER A 24 -10.52 2.65 -16.64
C SER A 24 -9.01 2.47 -16.44
N ALA A 25 -8.24 3.53 -16.61
CA ALA A 25 -6.81 3.51 -16.37
C ALA A 25 -6.49 3.18 -14.91
N ASN A 26 -7.17 3.83 -13.96
CA ASN A 26 -6.99 3.59 -12.53
C ASN A 26 -7.27 2.12 -12.18
N TYR A 27 -8.42 1.58 -12.60
CA TYR A 27 -8.81 0.20 -12.32
C TYR A 27 -7.81 -0.82 -12.90
N LEU A 28 -7.40 -0.66 -14.15
CA LEU A 28 -6.47 -1.58 -14.81
C LEU A 28 -5.05 -1.50 -14.25
N LEU A 29 -4.62 -0.32 -13.81
CA LEU A 29 -3.26 -0.10 -13.30
C LEU A 29 -3.13 -0.34 -11.80
N THR A 30 -4.22 -0.32 -11.03
CA THR A 30 -4.21 -0.59 -9.57
C THR A 30 -3.34 -1.80 -9.19
N PRO A 31 -3.50 -3.01 -9.78
CA PRO A 31 -2.69 -4.16 -9.39
C PRO A 31 -1.20 -4.01 -9.74
N LEU A 32 -0.85 -3.20 -10.75
CA LEU A 32 0.54 -2.90 -11.08
C LEU A 32 1.12 -1.87 -10.12
N MET A 33 0.32 -0.87 -9.73
CA MET A 33 0.67 0.11 -8.72
C MET A 33 0.93 -0.57 -7.38
N ASP A 34 0.05 -1.47 -6.94
CA ASP A 34 0.21 -2.21 -5.70
C ASP A 34 1.51 -3.04 -5.70
N LYS A 35 1.81 -3.70 -6.83
CA LYS A 35 3.09 -4.42 -6.99
C LYS A 35 4.29 -3.48 -6.91
N GLN A 36 4.23 -2.31 -7.55
CA GLN A 36 5.31 -1.33 -7.49
C GLN A 36 5.49 -0.79 -6.07
N THR A 37 4.40 -0.49 -5.36
CA THR A 37 4.47 -0.05 -3.96
C THR A 37 5.01 -1.16 -3.06
N ASP A 38 4.57 -2.41 -3.25
CA ASP A 38 5.09 -3.56 -2.51
C ASP A 38 6.61 -3.73 -2.74
N PHE A 39 7.08 -3.69 -3.99
CA PHE A 39 8.51 -3.88 -4.30
C PHE A 39 9.39 -2.69 -3.98
N TYR A 40 8.99 -1.47 -4.32
CA TYR A 40 9.89 -0.30 -4.25
C TYR A 40 9.74 0.54 -2.98
N VAL A 41 8.66 0.34 -2.22
CA VAL A 41 8.42 1.08 -0.98
C VAL A 41 8.50 0.14 0.22
N ARG A 42 7.66 -0.90 0.23
CA ARG A 42 7.63 -1.88 1.34
C ARG A 42 8.85 -2.79 1.34
N GLY A 43 9.32 -3.24 0.17
CA GLY A 43 10.51 -4.09 0.02
C GLY A 43 11.74 -3.55 0.75
N PRO A 44 12.23 -2.34 0.42
CA PRO A 44 13.38 -1.74 1.09
C PRO A 44 13.20 -1.51 2.60
N ALA A 45 11.96 -1.33 3.08
CA ALA A 45 11.67 -1.23 4.50
C ALA A 45 11.80 -2.59 5.20
N LEU A 46 11.26 -3.66 4.59
CA LEU A 46 11.39 -5.03 5.09
C LEU A 46 12.85 -5.51 5.10
N GLU A 47 13.64 -5.16 4.07
CA GLU A 47 15.07 -5.48 4.03
C GLU A 47 15.83 -4.84 5.19
N ARG A 48 15.52 -3.57 5.49
CA ARG A 48 16.13 -2.85 6.62
C ARG A 48 15.70 -3.43 7.97
N LEU A 49 14.43 -3.81 8.10
CA LEU A 49 13.88 -4.35 9.36
C LEU A 49 14.36 -5.77 9.66
N PHE A 50 14.53 -6.62 8.65
CA PHE A 50 14.84 -8.05 8.84
C PHE A 50 16.22 -8.47 8.35
N GLY A 51 16.94 -7.64 7.62
CA GLY A 51 18.24 -7.99 7.04
C GLY A 51 18.18 -9.13 6.01
N LYS A 52 17.01 -9.35 5.41
CA LYS A 52 16.76 -10.39 4.39
C LYS A 52 16.29 -9.74 3.08
N PRO A 53 16.52 -10.36 1.91
CA PRO A 53 16.05 -9.83 0.64
C PRO A 53 14.52 -9.61 0.62
N ALA A 54 14.08 -8.54 -0.03
CA ALA A 54 12.68 -8.15 -0.10
C ALA A 54 11.79 -9.28 -0.66
N GLU A 55 12.22 -9.95 -1.73
CA GLU A 55 11.50 -11.04 -2.38
C GLU A 55 11.09 -12.16 -1.42
N GLU A 56 11.96 -12.50 -0.46
CA GLU A 56 11.70 -13.57 0.50
C GLU A 56 10.61 -13.20 1.51
N VAL A 57 10.49 -11.92 1.85
CA VAL A 57 9.58 -11.42 2.88
C VAL A 57 8.26 -10.94 2.28
N LEU A 58 8.30 -10.31 1.10
CA LEU A 58 7.11 -9.84 0.38
C LEU A 58 6.16 -10.99 0.00
N GLY A 59 6.71 -12.18 -0.30
CA GLY A 59 5.91 -13.38 -0.54
C GLY A 59 5.15 -13.89 0.69
N ASN A 60 5.58 -13.49 1.88
CA ASN A 60 5.02 -13.89 3.17
C ASN A 60 4.04 -12.82 3.71
N LYS A 61 3.09 -12.41 2.88
CA LYS A 61 2.07 -11.41 3.20
C LYS A 61 0.78 -12.11 3.64
N ILE A 62 0.27 -11.71 4.79
CA ILE A 62 -1.11 -11.98 5.21
C ILE A 62 -1.84 -10.65 5.32
N VAL A 63 -3.10 -10.64 4.92
CA VAL A 63 -3.96 -9.47 5.06
C VAL A 63 -4.92 -9.74 6.20
N PHE A 64 -4.82 -8.93 7.26
CA PHE A 64 -5.72 -9.02 8.39
C PHE A 64 -6.86 -8.03 8.21
N PRO A 65 -8.14 -8.47 8.25
CA PRO A 65 -9.26 -7.56 8.11
C PRO A 65 -9.35 -6.66 9.35
N GLY A 66 -9.09 -5.37 9.16
CA GLY A 66 -9.26 -4.35 10.20
C GLY A 66 -10.67 -3.77 10.20
N GLU A 67 -11.01 -2.97 11.22
CA GLU A 67 -12.34 -2.33 11.31
C GLU A 67 -12.57 -1.29 10.22
N GLU A 68 -11.54 -0.55 9.81
CA GLU A 68 -11.63 0.47 8.73
C GLU A 68 -10.80 0.11 7.49
N VAL A 69 -9.63 -0.52 7.66
CA VAL A 69 -8.68 -0.80 6.58
C VAL A 69 -8.03 -2.16 6.82
N ASP A 70 -7.89 -2.93 5.76
CA ASP A 70 -7.12 -4.17 5.74
C ASP A 70 -5.65 -3.90 6.08
N ILE A 71 -5.13 -4.61 7.09
CA ILE A 71 -3.77 -4.42 7.60
C ILE A 71 -2.87 -5.49 6.99
N PRO A 72 -1.93 -5.14 6.09
CA PRO A 72 -0.94 -6.07 5.60
C PRO A 72 0.07 -6.37 6.72
N ILE A 73 0.27 -7.66 6.99
CA ILE A 73 1.27 -8.16 7.92
C ILE A 73 2.23 -9.03 7.11
N PHE A 74 3.51 -8.72 7.21
CA PHE A 74 4.59 -9.51 6.62
C PHE A 74 5.27 -10.32 7.70
N PHE A 75 5.72 -11.53 7.38
CA PHE A 75 6.40 -12.37 8.36
C PHE A 75 7.66 -13.00 7.79
N THR A 76 8.61 -13.28 8.67
CA THR A 76 9.79 -14.08 8.37
C THR A 76 9.73 -15.40 9.12
N ARG A 77 10.28 -16.45 8.51
CA ARG A 77 10.39 -17.78 9.14
C ARG A 77 11.85 -18.10 9.44
N ASP A 78 12.03 -18.88 10.50
CA ASP A 78 13.26 -19.59 10.83
C ASP A 78 12.89 -21.07 11.02
N GLY A 79 13.16 -21.88 9.99
CA GLY A 79 12.59 -23.23 9.85
C GLY A 79 11.06 -23.22 9.80
N ASP A 80 10.44 -24.03 10.66
CA ASP A 80 8.97 -24.16 10.77
C ASP A 80 8.32 -23.10 11.68
N LYS A 81 9.11 -22.18 12.25
CA LYS A 81 8.61 -21.17 13.19
C LYS A 81 8.62 -19.79 12.55
N VAL A 82 7.58 -19.00 12.88
CA VAL A 82 7.56 -17.57 12.56
C VAL A 82 8.53 -16.86 13.51
N ALA A 83 9.55 -16.23 12.94
CA ALA A 83 10.63 -15.59 13.70
C ALA A 83 10.43 -14.08 13.86
N GLY A 84 9.81 -13.44 12.87
CA GLY A 84 9.56 -11.99 12.90
C GLY A 84 8.28 -11.61 12.17
N LEU A 85 7.73 -10.46 12.57
CA LEU A 85 6.52 -9.85 12.01
C LEU A 85 6.77 -8.38 11.69
N ALA A 86 6.24 -7.90 10.57
CA ALA A 86 6.21 -6.49 10.23
C ALA A 86 4.76 -6.09 9.99
N VAL A 87 4.30 -5.08 10.73
CA VAL A 87 2.91 -4.60 10.69
C VAL A 87 2.90 -3.17 10.19
N GLU A 88 2.01 -2.86 9.24
CA GLU A 88 1.79 -1.49 8.77
C GLU A 88 0.84 -0.76 9.73
N ALA A 89 1.28 0.40 10.22
CA ALA A 89 0.51 1.32 11.04
C ALA A 89 0.28 2.63 10.29
N ILE A 90 -0.97 3.12 10.29
CA ILE A 90 -1.37 4.33 9.59
C ILE A 90 -1.67 5.42 10.62
N GLY A 91 -0.89 6.51 10.59
CA GLY A 91 -1.15 7.73 11.35
C GLY A 91 -1.89 8.75 10.49
N LYS A 92 -3.13 9.10 10.88
CA LYS A 92 -3.92 10.14 10.19
C LYS A 92 -3.47 11.55 10.59
N GLY A 93 -3.46 12.49 9.63
CA GLY A 93 -3.31 13.93 9.92
C GLY A 93 -1.87 14.46 9.99
N GLY A 94 -0.94 13.87 9.24
CA GLY A 94 0.41 14.41 9.07
C GLY A 94 0.45 15.71 8.25
N PHE A 95 1.55 16.45 8.36
CA PHE A 95 1.80 17.71 7.63
C PHE A 95 2.13 17.42 6.15
N GLY A 96 1.12 16.96 5.39
CA GLY A 96 1.28 16.50 4.00
C GLY A 96 0.41 15.30 3.62
N GLY A 97 -0.35 14.74 4.56
CA GLY A 97 -1.18 13.56 4.35
C GLY A 97 -1.01 12.53 5.45
N ASP A 98 -1.59 11.35 5.25
CA ASP A 98 -1.45 10.23 6.18
C ASP A 98 -0.04 9.66 6.11
N LEU A 99 0.50 9.30 7.27
CA LEU A 99 1.82 8.69 7.40
C LEU A 99 1.66 7.19 7.59
N LYS A 100 2.36 6.38 6.80
CA LYS A 100 2.42 4.93 7.00
C LYS A 100 3.79 4.55 7.53
N ILE A 101 3.80 3.70 8.55
CA ILE A 101 5.01 3.21 9.20
C ILE A 101 4.92 1.71 9.28
N MET A 102 6.00 1.04 8.92
CA MET A 102 6.17 -0.39 9.11
C MET A 102 6.93 -0.63 10.39
N VAL A 103 6.34 -1.40 11.31
CA VAL A 103 6.94 -1.74 12.60
C VAL A 103 7.36 -3.20 12.59
N GLY A 104 8.66 -3.45 12.74
CA GLY A 104 9.24 -4.79 12.82
C GLY A 104 9.29 -5.31 14.25
N ILE A 105 8.89 -6.56 14.46
CA ILE A 105 8.83 -7.25 15.74
C ILE A 105 9.56 -8.59 15.60
N ASP A 106 10.56 -8.82 16.45
CA ASP A 106 11.24 -10.10 16.64
C ASP A 106 10.45 -10.92 17.68
N LEU A 107 9.86 -12.03 17.24
CA LEU A 107 9.06 -12.91 18.08
C LEU A 107 9.91 -13.85 18.93
N LEU A 108 11.15 -14.13 18.54
CA LEU A 108 12.05 -15.00 19.29
C LEU A 108 12.57 -14.29 20.55
N GLN A 109 12.87 -13.00 20.43
CA GLN A 109 13.36 -12.18 21.54
C GLN A 109 12.25 -11.39 22.24
N GLY A 110 11.05 -11.32 21.65
CA GLY A 110 9.94 -10.51 22.16
C GLY A 110 10.24 -9.01 22.16
N LYS A 111 10.94 -8.52 21.12
CA LYS A 111 11.41 -7.13 21.01
C LYS A 111 11.00 -6.51 19.68
N MET A 112 10.87 -5.19 19.68
CA MET A 112 10.72 -4.43 18.43
C MET A 112 12.08 -4.35 17.72
N SER A 113 12.16 -4.82 16.49
CA SER A 113 13.36 -4.77 15.65
C SER A 113 13.63 -3.36 15.13
N GLY A 114 12.58 -2.59 14.84
CA GLY A 114 12.69 -1.23 14.34
C GLY A 114 11.38 -0.69 13.77
N MET A 115 11.46 0.53 13.21
CA MET A 115 10.36 1.19 12.51
C MET A 115 10.89 1.89 11.25
N GLU A 116 10.17 1.79 10.14
CA GLU A 116 10.55 2.40 8.86
C GLU A 116 9.33 3.08 8.23
N ALA A 117 9.54 4.23 7.60
CA ALA A 117 8.46 4.92 6.86
C ALA A 117 8.23 4.26 5.49
N VAL A 118 6.96 4.10 5.12
CA VAL A 118 6.47 3.48 3.87
C VAL A 118 5.31 4.26 3.27
#